data_AF-A0A6S7BHR6-F1
#
_entry.id   AF-A0A6S7BHR6-F1
#
_cell.length_a   1.000
_cell.length_b   1.000
_cell.length_c   1.000
_cell.angle_alpha   90.00
_cell.angle_beta   90.00
_cell.angle_gamma   90.00
#
_symmetry.space_group_name_H-M   'P 1'
#
loop_
_entity.id
_entity.type
_entity.pdbx_description
1 polymer ?
#
loop_
_entity_poly.entity_id
_entity_poly.type
_entity_poly.pdbx_seq_one_letter_code
_entity_poly.pdbx_strand_id
1 'polypeptide(L)'
;MHPRIEEICEALPAGLGRWLAKPHWVHRFVRRFAQSGRVVQTSSLRGYLLLYFVASLRGMRRRTLRYELENARIVAWLAQIVESAQHNPALATEVAQCQRIVKGYSDTHKRGVQNYQAVMAPVTNAGARLAPATLRELRDAVLADEHGNTLRAALIRHALA
;
A
#
# COMPACT_ATOMS: atom_id res chain seq x y z
N MET A 1 4.12 -16.47 -10.45
CA MET A 1 4.08 -15.41 -9.42
C MET A 1 5.49 -15.16 -8.94
N HIS A 2 5.92 -13.90 -8.81
CA HIS A 2 7.17 -13.51 -8.17
C HIS A 2 6.85 -12.99 -6.76
N PRO A 3 6.59 -13.86 -5.77
CA PRO A 3 6.38 -13.41 -4.40
C PRO A 3 7.70 -12.84 -3.88
N ARG A 4 7.77 -11.52 -3.69
CA ARG A 4 8.96 -10.91 -3.07
C ARG A 4 8.98 -11.29 -1.58
N ILE A 5 10.17 -11.32 -0.97
CA ILE A 5 10.35 -11.62 0.46
C ILE A 5 9.49 -10.70 1.32
N GLU A 6 9.33 -9.45 0.94
CA GLU A 6 8.44 -8.51 1.64
C GLU A 6 6.99 -9.01 1.68
N GLU A 7 6.48 -9.60 0.60
CA GLU A 7 5.10 -10.13 0.54
C GLU A 7 4.94 -11.40 1.38
N ILE A 8 6.01 -12.19 1.50
CA ILE A 8 6.05 -13.37 2.38
C ILE A 8 6.12 -12.92 3.85
N CYS A 9 6.93 -11.91 4.17
CA CYS A 9 6.99 -11.31 5.51
C CYS A 9 5.67 -10.64 5.91
N GLU A 10 4.99 -10.01 4.94
CA GLU A 10 3.69 -9.38 5.10
C GLU A 10 2.54 -10.38 5.30
N ALA A 11 2.64 -11.58 4.72
CA ALA A 11 1.67 -12.66 4.90
C ALA A 11 1.83 -13.43 6.23
N LEU A 12 2.96 -13.24 6.93
CA LEU A 12 3.25 -13.90 8.19
C LEU A 12 2.68 -13.11 9.39
N PRO A 13 2.32 -13.79 10.50
CA PRO A 13 1.90 -13.11 11.73
C PRO A 13 3.00 -12.18 12.21
N ALA A 14 2.64 -11.01 12.75
CA ALA A 14 3.53 -9.87 12.97
C ALA A 14 4.74 -10.20 13.85
N GLY A 15 4.63 -11.17 14.76
CA GLY A 15 5.77 -11.71 15.50
C GLY A 15 6.79 -12.45 14.61
N LEU A 16 6.32 -13.32 13.71
CA LEU A 16 7.18 -14.00 12.74
C LEU A 16 7.63 -13.06 11.62
N GLY A 17 6.80 -12.13 11.17
CA GLY A 17 7.19 -11.11 10.16
C GLY A 17 8.31 -10.20 10.68
N ARG A 18 8.21 -9.73 11.93
CA ARG A 18 9.27 -8.95 12.59
C ARG A 18 10.52 -9.79 12.90
N TRP A 19 10.36 -11.08 13.21
CA TRP A 19 11.47 -12.01 13.42
C TRP A 19 12.19 -12.37 12.10
N LEU A 20 11.44 -12.51 11.00
CA LEU A 20 11.99 -12.82 9.67
C LEU A 20 12.61 -11.59 8.99
N ALA A 21 12.18 -10.37 9.32
CA ALA A 21 12.80 -9.12 8.84
C ALA A 21 14.20 -8.88 9.43
N LYS A 22 14.60 -9.60 10.49
CA LYS A 22 15.97 -9.57 11.02
C LYS A 22 16.86 -10.53 10.21
N PRO A 23 18.09 -10.13 9.83
CA PRO A 23 18.97 -10.96 9.00
C PRO A 23 19.40 -12.23 9.75
N HIS A 24 18.79 -13.35 9.39
CA HIS A 24 19.09 -14.69 9.93
C HIS A 24 19.26 -15.72 8.80
N TRP A 25 19.81 -16.90 9.11
CA TRP A 25 20.03 -17.99 8.15
C TRP A 25 18.75 -18.42 7.40
N VAL A 26 17.59 -18.27 8.05
CA VAL A 26 16.26 -18.52 7.48
C VAL A 26 15.93 -17.54 6.35
N HIS A 27 16.41 -16.30 6.40
CA HIS A 27 16.24 -15.31 5.32
C HIS A 27 16.89 -15.79 4.01
N ARG A 28 18.04 -16.50 4.11
CA ARG A 28 18.72 -17.10 2.95
C ARG A 28 17.94 -18.30 2.39
N PHE A 29 17.30 -19.09 3.27
CA PHE A 29 16.49 -20.24 2.88
C PHE A 29 15.16 -19.80 2.23
N VAL A 30 14.47 -18.83 2.82
CA VAL A 30 13.24 -18.22 2.29
C VAL A 30 13.53 -17.49 0.97
N ARG A 31 14.64 -16.74 0.87
CA ARG A 31 15.09 -16.13 -0.38
C ARG A 31 15.32 -17.17 -1.47
N ARG A 32 15.95 -18.30 -1.14
CA ARG A 32 16.20 -19.40 -2.09
C ARG A 32 14.93 -20.16 -2.46
N PHE A 33 13.92 -20.18 -1.58
CA PHE A 33 12.60 -20.76 -1.85
C PHE A 33 11.67 -19.81 -2.64
N ALA A 34 11.82 -18.49 -2.47
CA ALA A 34 11.00 -17.45 -3.09
C ALA A 34 11.55 -16.93 -4.42
N GLN A 35 12.86 -17.00 -4.65
CA GLN A 35 13.50 -16.57 -5.90
C GLN A 35 13.21 -17.48 -7.09
N SER A 36 12.93 -18.77 -6.85
CA SER A 36 12.54 -19.69 -7.92
C SER A 36 11.02 -19.66 -8.01
N GLY A 37 10.48 -18.95 -9.01
CA GLY A 37 9.06 -18.95 -9.33
C GLY A 37 8.56 -20.38 -9.59
N ARG A 38 8.18 -21.10 -8.53
CA ARG A 38 7.62 -22.44 -8.64
C ARG A 38 6.17 -22.30 -9.05
N VAL A 39 5.85 -22.86 -10.21
CA VAL A 39 4.49 -23.25 -10.54
C VAL A 39 4.12 -24.40 -9.61
N VAL A 40 3.30 -24.12 -8.59
CA VAL A 40 2.78 -25.17 -7.71
C VAL A 40 1.80 -26.00 -8.54
N GLN A 41 2.12 -27.28 -8.78
CA GLN A 41 1.16 -28.21 -9.36
C GLN A 41 0.04 -28.46 -8.35
N THR A 42 -1.08 -27.79 -8.54
CA THR A 42 -2.28 -27.88 -7.72
C THR A 42 -2.92 -29.27 -7.76
N SER A 43 -2.65 -30.04 -8.81
CA SER A 43 -3.10 -31.42 -9.00
C SER A 43 -2.35 -32.45 -8.14
N SER A 44 -1.29 -32.05 -7.44
CA SER A 44 -0.53 -32.96 -6.55
C SER A 44 -1.03 -32.86 -5.11
N LEU A 45 -1.04 -33.98 -4.38
CA LEU A 45 -1.41 -34.01 -2.95
C LEU A 45 -0.54 -33.05 -2.11
N ARG A 46 0.76 -32.98 -2.41
CA ARG A 46 1.68 -32.04 -1.75
C ARG A 46 1.33 -30.58 -2.03
N GLY A 47 0.95 -30.26 -3.27
CA GLY A 47 0.47 -28.93 -3.65
C GLY A 47 -0.85 -28.56 -2.96
N TYR A 48 -1.79 -29.50 -2.88
CA TYR A 48 -3.04 -29.32 -2.16
C TYR A 48 -2.81 -29.07 -0.66
N LEU A 49 -2.01 -29.90 0.02
CA LEU A 49 -1.72 -29.73 1.45
C LEU A 49 -1.02 -28.41 1.75
N LEU A 50 -0.10 -27.97 0.88
CA LEU A 50 0.54 -26.66 0.99
C LEU A 50 -0.49 -25.52 0.92
N LEU A 51 -1.37 -25.52 -0.10
CA LEU A 51 -2.39 -24.50 -0.26
C LEU A 51 -3.45 -24.55 0.85
N TYR A 52 -3.83 -25.73 1.29
CA TYR A 52 -4.75 -25.94 2.42
C TYR A 52 -4.16 -25.37 3.72
N PHE A 53 -2.87 -25.60 3.98
CA PHE A 53 -2.17 -25.00 5.11
C PHE A 53 -2.13 -23.47 5.01
N VAL A 54 -1.79 -22.90 3.86
CA VAL A 54 -1.82 -21.44 3.66
C VAL A 54 -3.24 -20.87 3.85
N ALA A 55 -4.27 -21.59 3.40
CA ALA A 55 -5.66 -21.20 3.58
C ALA A 55 -6.11 -21.29 5.04
N SER A 56 -5.66 -22.27 5.81
CA SER A 56 -6.01 -22.42 7.23
C SER A 56 -5.43 -21.30 8.11
N LEU A 57 -4.35 -20.65 7.65
CA LEU A 57 -3.80 -19.43 8.25
C LEU A 57 -4.69 -18.18 8.07
N ARG A 58 -5.88 -18.29 7.47
CA ARG A 58 -6.85 -17.19 7.32
C ARG A 58 -7.17 -16.47 8.63
N GLY A 59 -7.26 -17.20 9.74
CA GLY A 59 -7.52 -16.61 11.06
C GLY A 59 -6.41 -15.68 11.55
N MET A 60 -5.18 -15.87 11.04
CA MET A 60 -4.02 -15.06 11.39
C MET A 60 -3.92 -13.76 10.57
N ARG A 61 -4.79 -13.56 9.57
CA ARG A 61 -4.78 -12.35 8.73
C ARG A 61 -4.82 -11.05 9.54
N ARG A 62 -5.58 -11.00 10.63
CA ARG A 62 -5.66 -9.81 11.51
C ARG A 62 -4.44 -9.62 12.41
N ARG A 63 -3.55 -10.59 12.46
CA ARG A 63 -2.32 -10.56 13.24
C ARG A 63 -1.09 -10.38 12.37
N THR A 64 -1.22 -10.20 11.06
CA THR A 64 -0.06 -10.01 10.19
C THR A 64 0.47 -8.58 10.28
N LEU A 65 1.78 -8.41 10.01
CA LEU A 65 2.39 -7.09 9.94
C LEU A 65 1.73 -6.23 8.85
N ARG A 66 1.32 -6.87 7.74
CA ARG A 66 0.59 -6.21 6.67
C ARG A 66 -0.72 -5.61 7.17
N TYR A 67 -1.50 -6.37 7.93
CA TYR A 67 -2.74 -5.85 8.49
C TYR A 67 -2.48 -4.68 9.45
N GLU A 68 -1.47 -4.78 10.31
CA GLU A 68 -1.09 -3.70 11.22
C GLU A 68 -0.76 -2.40 10.46
N LEU A 69 0.06 -2.48 9.41
CA LEU A 69 0.46 -1.34 8.59
C LEU A 69 -0.68 -0.78 7.73
N GLU A 70 -1.48 -1.65 7.09
CA GLU A 70 -2.63 -1.23 6.28
C GLU A 70 -3.70 -0.58 7.17
N ASN A 71 -3.99 -1.16 8.33
CA ASN A 71 -4.97 -0.61 9.27
C ASN A 71 -4.50 0.73 9.85
N ALA A 72 -3.22 0.88 10.21
CA ALA A 72 -2.67 2.16 10.65
C ALA A 72 -2.83 3.26 9.59
N ARG A 73 -2.59 2.92 8.30
CA ARG A 73 -2.82 3.86 7.18
C ARG A 73 -4.30 4.21 7.01
N ILE A 74 -5.21 3.23 7.12
CA ILE A 74 -6.65 3.47 7.04
C ILE A 74 -7.10 4.42 8.15
N VAL A 75 -6.67 4.17 9.40
CA VAL A 75 -7.01 5.02 10.55
C VAL A 75 -6.47 6.43 10.36
N ALA A 76 -5.22 6.58 9.91
CA ALA A 76 -4.63 7.89 9.63
C ALA A 76 -5.38 8.64 8.52
N TRP A 77 -5.77 7.95 7.45
CA TRP A 77 -6.56 8.52 6.36
C TRP A 77 -7.94 8.99 6.82
N LEU A 78 -8.65 8.18 7.63
CA LEU A 78 -9.94 8.56 8.20
C LEU A 78 -9.82 9.78 9.12
N ALA A 79 -8.77 9.84 9.96
CA ALA A 79 -8.51 10.99 10.80
C ALA A 79 -8.29 12.27 9.96
N GLN A 80 -7.53 12.17 8.86
CA GLN A 80 -7.28 13.29 7.96
C GLN A 80 -8.58 13.81 7.30
N ILE A 81 -9.50 12.91 6.94
CA ILE A 81 -10.83 13.29 6.41
C ILE A 81 -11.60 14.09 7.45
N VAL A 82 -11.66 13.60 8.70
CA VAL A 82 -12.38 14.27 9.79
C VAL A 82 -11.79 15.65 10.04
N GLU A 83 -10.47 15.77 10.11
CA GLU A 83 -9.77 17.05 10.31
C GLU A 83 -10.03 18.04 9.16
N SER A 84 -9.95 17.57 7.91
CA SER A 84 -10.27 18.41 6.74
C SER A 84 -11.74 18.84 6.74
N ALA A 85 -12.65 17.97 7.17
CA ALA A 85 -14.09 18.26 7.18
C ALA A 85 -14.47 19.36 8.17
N GLN A 86 -13.72 19.53 9.27
CA GLN A 86 -13.95 20.60 10.25
C GLN A 86 -13.81 22.00 9.65
N HIS A 87 -12.98 22.15 8.61
CA HIS A 87 -12.64 23.46 8.03
C HIS A 87 -13.09 23.60 6.57
N ASN A 88 -13.07 22.50 5.81
CA ASN A 88 -13.41 22.48 4.39
C ASN A 88 -13.98 21.10 3.97
N PRO A 89 -15.31 20.91 4.02
CA PRO A 89 -15.96 19.65 3.64
C PRO A 89 -15.69 19.21 2.19
N ALA A 90 -15.49 20.16 1.27
CA ALA A 90 -15.14 19.84 -0.11
C ALA A 90 -13.72 19.25 -0.19
N LEU A 91 -12.76 19.80 0.54
CA LEU A 91 -11.42 19.24 0.65
C LEU A 91 -11.45 17.83 1.25
N ALA A 92 -12.25 17.60 2.29
CA ALA A 92 -12.40 16.27 2.90
C ALA A 92 -12.92 15.23 1.92
N THR A 93 -13.84 15.62 1.03
CA THR A 93 -14.35 14.76 -0.04
C THR A 93 -13.24 14.37 -1.02
N GLU A 94 -12.38 15.31 -1.38
CA GLU A 94 -11.25 15.05 -2.27
C GLU A 94 -10.18 14.16 -1.60
N VAL A 95 -9.91 14.35 -0.30
CA VAL A 95 -9.06 13.45 0.51
C VAL A 95 -9.61 12.02 0.52
N ALA A 96 -10.93 11.86 0.68
CA ALA A 96 -11.57 10.55 0.63
C ALA A 96 -11.39 9.88 -0.75
N GLN A 97 -11.48 10.65 -1.84
CA GLN A 97 -11.32 10.11 -3.18
C GLN A 97 -9.87 9.75 -3.53
N CYS A 98 -8.86 10.31 -2.85
CA CYS A 98 -7.45 9.99 -3.09
C CYS A 98 -7.10 8.52 -2.81
N GLN A 99 -7.89 7.80 -2.00
CA GLN A 99 -7.68 6.37 -1.74
C GLN A 99 -7.79 5.52 -3.02
N ARG A 100 -8.45 6.03 -4.08
CA ARG A 100 -8.52 5.39 -5.40
C ARG A 100 -7.16 5.23 -6.08
N ILE A 101 -6.13 5.96 -5.65
CA ILE A 101 -4.77 5.89 -6.20
C ILE A 101 -4.10 4.55 -5.82
N VAL A 102 -4.37 4.04 -4.63
CA VAL A 102 -3.71 2.83 -4.12
C VAL A 102 -4.41 1.60 -4.65
N LYS A 103 -3.78 0.90 -5.62
CA LYS A 103 -4.35 -0.29 -6.27
C LYS A 103 -3.35 -1.42 -6.44
N GLY A 104 -3.89 -2.62 -6.66
CA GLY A 104 -3.13 -3.80 -7.04
C GLY A 104 -2.30 -4.40 -5.91
N TYR A 105 -1.32 -5.21 -6.32
CA TYR A 105 -0.39 -5.91 -5.44
C TYR A 105 1.05 -5.65 -5.89
N SER A 106 2.02 -6.05 -5.07
CA SER A 106 3.44 -5.96 -5.42
C SER A 106 3.89 -4.54 -5.80
N ASP A 107 4.60 -4.39 -6.93
CA ASP A 107 5.16 -3.11 -7.36
C ASP A 107 4.10 -2.06 -7.69
N THR A 108 2.94 -2.48 -8.18
CA THR A 108 1.81 -1.56 -8.43
C THR A 108 1.30 -0.96 -7.12
N HIS A 109 1.21 -1.77 -6.05
CA HIS A 109 0.83 -1.26 -4.74
C HIS A 109 1.87 -0.29 -4.19
N LYS A 110 3.18 -0.61 -4.28
CA LYS A 110 4.25 0.27 -3.82
C LYS A 110 4.24 1.62 -4.53
N ARG A 111 4.08 1.63 -5.86
CA ARG A 111 3.95 2.88 -6.64
C ARG A 111 2.70 3.66 -6.23
N GLY A 112 1.56 2.98 -6.08
CA GLY A 112 0.32 3.60 -5.63
C GLY A 112 0.45 4.28 -4.26
N VAL A 113 1.13 3.63 -3.30
CA VAL A 113 1.39 4.22 -1.97
C VAL A 113 2.30 5.45 -2.07
N GLN A 114 3.36 5.40 -2.88
CA GLN A 114 4.27 6.54 -3.07
C GLN A 114 3.54 7.73 -3.71
N ASN A 115 2.75 7.50 -4.76
CA ASN A 115 1.97 8.54 -5.41
C ASN A 115 0.92 9.13 -4.47
N TYR A 116 0.24 8.28 -3.68
CA TYR A 116 -0.69 8.73 -2.66
C TYR A 116 -0.01 9.66 -1.64
N GLN A 117 1.17 9.29 -1.14
CA GLN A 117 1.92 10.12 -0.21
C GLN A 117 2.30 11.47 -0.82
N ALA A 118 2.72 11.49 -2.09
CA ALA A 118 3.05 12.73 -2.79
C ALA A 118 1.82 13.65 -2.99
N VAL A 119 0.65 13.08 -3.30
CA VAL A 119 -0.61 13.83 -3.44
C VAL A 119 -1.12 14.35 -2.10
N MET A 120 -0.89 13.62 -1.01
CA MET A 120 -1.34 14.00 0.32
C MET A 120 -0.40 14.96 1.05
N ALA A 121 0.88 15.05 0.68
CA ALA A 121 1.83 15.96 1.30
C ALA A 121 1.37 17.45 1.30
N PRO A 122 0.82 17.98 0.19
CA PRO A 122 0.20 19.32 0.20
C PRO A 122 -0.96 19.49 1.17
N VAL A 123 -1.77 18.44 1.40
CA VAL A 123 -2.89 18.48 2.36
C VAL A 123 -2.34 18.69 3.77
N THR A 124 -1.29 17.96 4.14
CA THR A 124 -0.65 18.10 5.46
C THR A 124 0.06 19.44 5.61
N ASN A 125 0.69 19.97 4.56
CA ASN A 125 1.45 21.23 4.63
C ASN A 125 0.58 22.49 4.59
N ALA A 126 -0.41 22.52 3.68
CA ALA A 126 -1.25 23.69 3.46
C ALA A 126 -2.55 23.64 4.28
N GLY A 127 -3.03 22.46 4.64
CA GLY A 127 -4.26 22.25 5.41
C GLY A 127 -5.46 22.92 4.75
N ALA A 128 -6.20 23.72 5.53
CA ALA A 128 -7.38 24.45 5.08
C ALA A 128 -7.11 25.46 3.93
N ARG A 129 -5.84 25.83 3.68
CA ARG A 129 -5.47 26.74 2.58
C ARG A 129 -5.40 26.05 1.22
N LEU A 130 -5.39 24.71 1.18
CA LEU A 130 -5.36 23.97 -0.08
C LEU A 130 -6.74 24.04 -0.74
N ALA A 131 -6.78 24.52 -1.98
CA ALA A 131 -8.00 24.49 -2.77
C ALA A 131 -8.40 23.03 -3.08
N PRO A 132 -9.67 22.63 -2.86
CA PRO A 132 -10.14 21.28 -3.21
C PRO A 132 -9.90 20.92 -4.67
N ALA A 133 -10.04 21.90 -5.58
CA ALA A 133 -9.76 21.73 -7.00
C ALA A 133 -8.30 21.33 -7.28
N THR A 134 -7.34 21.89 -6.55
CA THR A 134 -5.92 21.53 -6.67
C THR A 134 -5.69 20.06 -6.28
N LEU A 135 -6.29 19.61 -5.18
CA LEU A 135 -6.18 18.20 -4.76
C LEU A 135 -6.82 17.25 -5.78
N ARG A 136 -7.98 17.64 -6.34
CA ARG A 136 -8.65 16.92 -7.43
C ARG A 136 -7.75 16.78 -8.65
N GLU A 137 -7.13 17.87 -9.09
CA GLU A 137 -6.21 17.85 -10.25
C GLU A 137 -5.00 16.95 -10.01
N LEU A 138 -4.41 17.00 -8.81
CA LEU A 138 -3.29 16.11 -8.45
C LEU A 138 -3.71 14.63 -8.49
N ARG A 139 -4.89 14.30 -7.95
CA ARG A 139 -5.44 12.95 -8.00
C ARG A 139 -5.68 12.49 -9.43
N ASP A 140 -6.34 13.32 -10.24
CA ASP A 140 -6.70 12.97 -11.61
C ASP A 140 -5.44 12.83 -12.48
N ALA A 141 -4.40 13.64 -12.24
CA ALA A 141 -3.09 13.50 -12.87
C ALA A 141 -2.44 12.14 -12.59
N VAL A 142 -2.46 11.69 -11.33
CA VAL A 142 -1.94 10.36 -10.95
C VAL A 142 -2.75 9.23 -11.58
N LEU A 143 -4.07 9.38 -11.62
CA LEU A 143 -4.94 8.36 -12.22
C LEU A 143 -4.78 8.26 -13.75
N ALA A 144 -4.33 9.34 -14.40
CA ALA A 144 -4.10 9.37 -15.84
C ALA A 144 -2.73 8.81 -16.27
N ASP A 145 -1.72 8.83 -15.39
CA ASP A 145 -0.36 8.36 -15.69
C ASP A 145 0.25 7.60 -14.50
N GLU A 146 0.33 6.27 -14.65
CA GLU A 146 0.94 5.41 -13.63
C GLU A 146 2.46 5.64 -13.46
N HIS A 147 3.13 6.30 -14.42
CA HIS A 147 4.56 6.58 -14.37
C HIS A 147 4.91 7.89 -13.62
N GLY A 148 3.92 8.71 -13.25
CA GLY A 148 4.09 9.83 -12.33
C GLY A 148 4.67 11.12 -12.94
N ASN A 149 4.79 11.22 -14.26
CA ASN A 149 5.30 12.42 -14.93
C ASN A 149 4.26 13.56 -14.87
N THR A 150 2.99 13.23 -15.08
CA THR A 150 1.88 14.18 -14.96
C THR A 150 1.75 14.74 -13.54
N LEU A 151 1.95 13.91 -12.51
CA LEU A 151 1.91 14.33 -11.10
C LEU A 151 3.00 15.36 -10.82
N ARG A 152 4.25 15.10 -11.24
CA ARG A 152 5.35 16.06 -11.06
C ARG A 152 5.05 17.39 -11.75
N ALA A 153 4.54 17.35 -12.97
CA ALA A 153 4.15 18.56 -13.69
C ALA A 153 3.03 19.34 -12.98
N ALA A 154 2.05 18.64 -12.40
CA ALA A 154 0.97 19.25 -11.64
C ALA A 154 1.47 19.86 -10.31
N LEU A 155 2.37 19.18 -9.59
CA LEU A 155 2.99 19.71 -8.37
C LEU A 155 3.80 20.99 -8.65
N ILE A 156 4.59 21.01 -9.73
CA ILE A 156 5.34 22.21 -10.14
C ILE A 156 4.39 23.36 -10.48
N ARG A 157 3.30 23.09 -11.23
CA ARG A 157 2.31 24.10 -11.62
C ARG A 157 1.66 24.80 -10.43
N HIS A 158 1.41 24.05 -9.36
CA HIS A 158 0.80 24.57 -8.13
C HIS A 158 1.83 25.05 -7.10
N ALA A 159 3.13 25.04 -7.43
CA ALA A 159 4.23 25.37 -6.52
C ALA A 159 4.23 24.51 -5.22
N LEU A 160 3.90 23.23 -5.37
CA LEU A 160 3.79 22.23 -4.31
C LEU A 160 4.88 21.13 -4.39
N ALA A 161 5.87 21.32 -5.26
CA ALA A 161 6.99 20.39 -5.49
C ALA A 161 8.07 20.45 -4.42
#